data_AF-A0A7S3VJJ9-F1
#
_entry.id   AF-A0A7S3VJJ9-F1
#
_cell.length_a   1.000
_cell.length_b   1.000
_cell.length_c   1.000
_cell.angle_alpha   90.00
_cell.angle_beta   90.00
_cell.angle_gamma   90.00
#
_symmetry.space_group_name_H-M   'P 1'
#
loop_
_entity.id
_entity.type
_entity.pdbx_description
1 polymer ?
#
loop_
_entity_poly.entity_id
_entity_poly.type
_entity_poly.pdbx_seq_one_letter_code
_entity_poly.pdbx_strand_id
1 'polypeptide(L)'
;SSSNSNSSSSRTLAALVHRRKGSPSAAATALPSTSILHPIIPVFGLGASSGGAFVLLLAMSGVHFAGICSEIMAVPQMLLHSHISSQKARGVSPVFPPTMFVHMPKDVRTAQRVHLNMNILKGQGVAVKEAAVLPRPLTPDHLHLACGPEVSLEQSRAIYAALSSASYLTQEGMLKQDPRQSAWRKVLKDAKVPSITEMRLEADASPVAEELNLLWARHEIISTTMSETMDWFESTSGSSNA
;
A
#
# COMPACT_ATOMS: atom_id res chain seq x y z
N SER A 1 20.70 -43.99 -51.05
CA SER A 1 21.69 -43.25 -51.86
C SER A 1 22.03 -41.98 -51.12
N SER A 2 23.11 -42.00 -50.34
CA SER A 2 24.47 -41.58 -50.78
C SER A 2 24.61 -40.06 -50.59
N SER A 3 25.12 -39.59 -49.44
CA SER A 3 26.55 -39.51 -49.08
C SER A 3 27.30 -38.36 -49.76
N ASN A 4 28.27 -37.84 -49.02
CA ASN A 4 29.45 -37.09 -49.45
C ASN A 4 29.30 -35.58 -49.67
N SER A 5 30.28 -34.73 -49.37
CA SER A 5 31.55 -34.84 -48.63
C SER A 5 32.30 -33.52 -48.86
N ASN A 6 33.27 -33.23 -47.99
CA ASN A 6 34.54 -32.55 -48.30
C ASN A 6 34.51 -31.04 -48.60
N SER A 7 35.15 -30.23 -47.75
CA SER A 7 36.61 -29.98 -47.62
C SER A 7 37.06 -28.84 -48.55
N SER A 8 37.58 -27.75 -47.99
CA SER A 8 39.01 -27.35 -48.04
C SER A 8 38.98 -25.81 -48.18
N SER A 9 39.90 -24.93 -47.78
CA SER A 9 41.33 -24.94 -47.40
C SER A 9 41.58 -23.65 -46.59
N SER A 10 42.21 -23.70 -45.41
CA SER A 10 43.64 -23.45 -45.16
C SER A 10 44.24 -22.15 -45.71
N ARG A 11 44.78 -21.31 -44.81
CA ARG A 11 46.10 -20.64 -44.90
C ARG A 11 46.49 -20.09 -43.51
N THR A 12 47.41 -20.77 -42.81
CA THR A 12 48.79 -20.34 -42.43
C THR A 12 48.82 -19.28 -41.31
N LEU A 13 49.60 -19.37 -40.23
CA LEU A 13 51.01 -19.75 -40.10
C LEU A 13 51.32 -20.14 -38.63
N ALA A 14 52.24 -21.09 -38.46
CA ALA A 14 52.71 -21.61 -37.18
C ALA A 14 53.88 -20.79 -36.57
N ALA A 15 54.27 -21.24 -35.36
CA ALA A 15 55.47 -20.93 -34.56
C ALA A 15 55.26 -19.86 -33.48
N LEU A 16 55.72 -19.99 -32.23
CA LEU A 16 56.77 -20.85 -31.67
C LEU A 16 56.58 -20.93 -30.13
N VAL A 17 56.78 -22.12 -29.56
CA VAL A 17 56.83 -22.36 -28.10
C VAL A 17 58.21 -21.99 -27.56
N HIS A 18 58.27 -21.18 -26.50
CA HIS A 18 59.33 -21.33 -25.48
C HIS A 18 58.87 -20.96 -24.06
N ARG A 19 59.07 -21.93 -23.16
CA ARG A 19 58.87 -21.91 -21.71
C ARG A 19 59.71 -20.81 -21.04
N ARG A 20 59.13 -20.10 -20.07
CA ARG A 20 59.85 -19.67 -18.86
C ARG A 20 59.01 -19.94 -17.60
N LYS A 21 59.66 -20.64 -16.67
CA LYS A 21 59.25 -20.82 -15.28
C LYS A 21 59.21 -19.47 -14.56
N GLY A 22 58.22 -19.30 -13.71
CA GLY A 22 58.14 -18.18 -12.77
C GLY A 22 56.71 -18.09 -12.27
N SER A 23 56.45 -18.62 -11.08
CA SER A 23 55.24 -18.28 -10.31
C SER A 23 55.38 -16.86 -9.78
N PRO A 24 54.40 -15.98 -10.01
CA PRO A 24 54.14 -14.89 -9.10
C PRO A 24 52.89 -15.24 -8.30
N SER A 25 53.10 -15.44 -7.00
CA SER A 25 52.10 -15.22 -5.98
C SER A 25 51.49 -13.83 -6.19
N ALA A 26 50.33 -13.77 -6.84
CA ALA A 26 49.46 -12.60 -6.80
C ALA A 26 48.52 -12.83 -5.62
N ALA A 27 48.84 -12.17 -4.51
CA ALA A 27 47.95 -12.02 -3.38
C ALA A 27 46.59 -11.56 -3.92
N ALA A 28 45.59 -12.46 -3.89
CA ALA A 28 44.22 -12.04 -3.91
C ALA A 28 44.05 -11.20 -2.64
N THR A 29 44.03 -9.89 -2.81
CA THR A 29 43.65 -8.96 -1.74
C THR A 29 42.22 -9.33 -1.36
N ALA A 30 42.10 -10.22 -0.38
CA ALA A 30 40.85 -10.47 0.30
C ALA A 30 40.35 -9.10 0.75
N LEU A 31 39.16 -8.73 0.28
CA LEU A 31 38.45 -7.58 0.83
C LEU A 31 38.44 -7.76 2.35
N PRO A 32 38.82 -6.73 3.13
CA PRO A 32 38.88 -6.85 4.57
C PRO A 32 37.50 -7.28 5.07
N SER A 33 37.47 -8.46 5.70
CA SER A 33 36.37 -8.96 6.50
C SER A 33 36.26 -8.10 7.76
N THR A 34 35.85 -6.85 7.58
CA THR A 34 35.33 -6.03 8.67
C THR A 34 33.83 -6.27 8.68
N SER A 35 33.41 -7.21 9.54
CA SER A 35 32.06 -7.28 10.04
C SER A 35 31.76 -5.99 10.81
N ILE A 36 31.43 -4.94 10.08
CA ILE A 36 30.56 -3.90 10.61
C ILE A 36 29.19 -4.51 10.42
N LEU A 37 28.66 -5.15 11.46
CA LEU A 37 27.25 -5.48 11.53
C LEU A 37 26.52 -4.13 11.42
N HIS A 38 26.15 -3.73 10.20
CA HIS A 38 25.11 -2.73 10.05
C HIS A 38 23.94 -3.24 10.88
N PRO A 39 23.41 -2.46 11.84
CA PRO A 39 22.19 -2.86 12.50
C PRO A 39 21.17 -3.15 11.39
N ILE A 40 20.58 -4.34 11.41
CA ILE A 40 19.53 -4.70 10.46
C ILE A 40 18.44 -3.65 10.68
N ILE A 41 18.31 -2.72 9.73
CA ILE A 41 17.31 -1.66 9.80
C ILE A 41 15.96 -2.35 9.55
N PRO A 42 14.98 -2.22 10.45
CA PRO A 42 13.67 -2.83 10.24
C PRO A 42 13.03 -2.25 8.97
N VAL A 43 12.60 -3.12 8.08
CA VAL A 43 11.92 -2.74 6.83
C VAL A 43 10.41 -2.91 7.03
N PHE A 44 9.64 -1.84 6.86
CA PHE A 44 8.18 -1.90 6.94
C PHE A 44 7.56 -1.82 5.55
N GLY A 45 6.45 -2.53 5.34
CA GLY A 45 5.68 -2.49 4.12
C GLY A 45 4.39 -1.71 4.32
N LEU A 46 4.16 -0.66 3.54
CA LEU A 46 2.88 0.06 3.53
C LEU A 46 2.36 0.13 2.11
N GLY A 47 1.07 -0.16 1.93
CA GLY A 47 0.42 -0.01 0.63
C GLY A 47 -1.07 0.22 0.77
N ALA A 48 -1.62 1.04 -0.13
CA ALA A 48 -3.04 1.32 -0.21
C ALA A 48 -3.66 0.72 -1.49
N SER A 49 -4.90 0.23 -1.37
CA SER A 49 -5.65 -0.43 -2.45
C SER A 49 -4.82 -1.53 -3.12
N SER A 50 -4.57 -1.49 -4.43
CA SER A 50 -3.70 -2.46 -5.11
C SER A 50 -2.29 -2.55 -4.52
N GLY A 51 -1.76 -1.44 -3.99
CA GLY A 51 -0.50 -1.42 -3.24
C GLY A 51 -0.58 -2.23 -1.94
N GLY A 52 -1.73 -2.21 -1.26
CA GLY A 52 -1.98 -3.02 -0.05
C GLY A 52 -1.96 -4.52 -0.34
N ALA A 53 -2.63 -4.94 -1.43
CA ALA A 53 -2.49 -6.32 -1.91
C ALA A 53 -1.05 -6.67 -2.30
N PHE A 54 -0.35 -5.74 -2.94
CA PHE A 54 1.02 -5.96 -3.41
C PHE A 54 2.01 -6.19 -2.26
N VAL A 55 1.97 -5.39 -1.19
CA VAL A 55 2.87 -5.59 -0.03
C VAL A 55 2.62 -6.93 0.68
N LEU A 56 1.36 -7.37 0.74
CA LEU A 56 1.02 -8.69 1.27
C LEU A 56 1.60 -9.82 0.38
N LEU A 57 1.52 -9.68 -0.94
CA LEU A 57 2.09 -10.64 -1.89
C LEU A 57 3.62 -10.66 -1.86
N LEU A 58 4.28 -9.52 -1.63
CA LEU A 58 5.74 -9.46 -1.45
C LEU A 58 6.17 -10.24 -0.21
N ALA A 59 5.44 -10.13 0.90
CA ALA A 59 5.69 -10.92 2.10
C ALA A 59 5.56 -12.42 1.82
N MET A 60 4.51 -12.83 1.09
CA MET A 60 4.32 -14.22 0.66
C MET A 60 5.43 -14.71 -0.29
N SER A 61 6.09 -13.79 -0.99
CA SER A 61 7.19 -14.10 -1.93
C SER A 61 8.56 -14.19 -1.24
N GLY A 62 8.63 -13.92 0.06
CA GLY A 62 9.86 -14.03 0.86
C GLY A 62 10.54 -12.70 1.18
N VAL A 63 9.91 -11.56 0.91
CA VAL A 63 10.41 -10.27 1.41
C VAL A 63 10.19 -10.20 2.92
N HIS A 64 11.28 -9.98 3.67
CA HIS A 64 11.24 -9.88 5.12
C HIS A 64 10.88 -8.46 5.55
N PHE A 65 9.66 -8.30 6.06
CA PHE A 65 9.22 -7.06 6.71
C PHE A 65 9.22 -7.23 8.24
N ALA A 66 9.50 -6.15 8.97
CA ALA A 66 9.27 -6.04 10.40
C ALA A 66 7.79 -5.81 10.74
N GLY A 67 7.02 -5.27 9.79
CA GLY A 67 5.58 -5.07 9.90
C GLY A 67 4.98 -4.63 8.57
N ILE A 68 3.68 -4.90 8.39
CA ILE A 68 2.93 -4.50 7.20
C ILE A 68 1.69 -3.70 7.59
N CYS A 69 1.39 -2.63 6.84
CA CYS A 69 0.10 -1.97 6.81
C CYS A 69 -0.51 -2.11 5.41
N SER A 70 -1.64 -2.79 5.33
CA SER A 70 -2.44 -2.91 4.11
C SER A 70 -3.69 -2.05 4.26
N GLU A 71 -3.70 -0.89 3.59
CA GLU A 71 -4.85 0.01 3.59
C GLU A 71 -5.83 -0.34 2.47
N ILE A 72 -7.12 -0.31 2.80
CA ILE A 72 -8.29 -0.49 1.93
C ILE A 72 -8.18 -1.69 0.98
N MET A 73 -7.46 -2.73 1.40
CA MET A 73 -7.29 -3.94 0.62
C MET A 73 -6.88 -5.13 1.49
N ALA A 74 -7.17 -6.32 0.96
CA ALA A 74 -6.61 -7.58 1.40
C ALA A 74 -6.45 -8.49 0.16
N VAL A 75 -5.75 -9.63 0.31
CA VAL A 75 -5.62 -10.60 -0.78
C VAL A 75 -6.78 -11.61 -0.78
N PRO A 76 -7.08 -12.26 -1.92
CA PRO A 76 -8.02 -13.39 -1.94
C PRO A 76 -7.66 -14.44 -0.89
N GLN A 77 -8.65 -14.87 -0.09
CA GLN A 77 -8.45 -15.78 1.04
C GLN A 77 -7.67 -17.05 0.66
N MET A 78 -7.91 -17.59 -0.54
CA MET A 78 -7.28 -18.83 -1.00
C MET A 78 -5.79 -18.68 -1.19
N LEU A 79 -5.32 -17.50 -1.64
CA LEU A 79 -3.89 -17.25 -1.83
C LEU A 79 -3.17 -17.26 -0.48
N LEU A 80 -3.70 -16.52 0.50
CA LEU A 80 -3.11 -16.45 1.83
C LEU A 80 -3.17 -17.80 2.54
N HIS A 81 -4.33 -18.47 2.51
CA HIS A 81 -4.51 -19.78 3.14
C HIS A 81 -3.58 -20.84 2.54
N SER A 82 -3.42 -20.88 1.21
CA SER A 82 -2.55 -21.84 0.54
C SER A 82 -1.08 -21.59 0.88
N HIS A 83 -0.65 -20.32 0.91
CA HIS A 83 0.71 -19.96 1.31
C HIS A 83 1.03 -20.44 2.73
N ILE A 84 0.17 -20.07 3.69
CA ILE A 84 0.29 -20.46 5.09
C ILE A 84 0.34 -21.99 5.24
N SER A 85 -0.60 -22.71 4.60
CA SER A 85 -0.66 -24.17 4.64
C SER A 85 0.59 -24.82 4.05
N SER A 86 1.14 -24.26 2.97
CA SER A 86 2.38 -24.75 2.36
C SER A 86 3.61 -24.56 3.24
N GLN A 87 3.67 -23.48 4.03
CA GLN A 87 4.77 -23.25 4.98
C GLN A 87 4.69 -24.24 6.13
N LYS A 88 3.49 -24.42 6.70
CA LYS A 88 3.24 -25.40 7.77
C LYS A 88 3.59 -26.83 7.34
N ALA A 89 3.21 -27.23 6.12
CA ALA A 89 3.54 -28.55 5.57
C ALA A 89 5.06 -28.78 5.41
N ARG A 90 5.82 -27.70 5.20
CA ARG A 90 7.30 -27.73 5.14
C ARG A 90 7.97 -27.66 6.51
N GLY A 91 7.20 -27.67 7.61
CA GLY A 91 7.73 -27.50 8.96
C GLY A 91 8.29 -26.11 9.24
N VAL A 92 7.97 -25.12 8.40
CA VAL A 92 8.39 -23.74 8.58
C VAL A 92 7.30 -23.03 9.38
N SER A 93 7.66 -22.54 10.57
CA SER A 93 6.78 -21.69 11.37
C SER A 93 6.45 -20.42 10.59
N PRO A 94 5.20 -19.92 10.60
CA PRO A 94 4.80 -18.81 9.75
C PRO A 94 5.64 -17.56 10.05
N VAL A 95 6.45 -17.15 9.06
CA VAL A 95 7.19 -15.88 9.06
C VAL A 95 6.34 -14.84 8.34
N PHE A 96 5.04 -14.75 8.67
CA PHE A 96 4.25 -13.62 8.18
C PHE A 96 4.45 -12.47 9.16
N PRO A 97 4.81 -11.26 8.68
CA PRO A 97 5.08 -10.13 9.56
C PRO A 97 3.82 -9.71 10.31
N PRO A 98 3.97 -9.08 11.50
CA PRO A 98 2.88 -8.35 12.14
C PRO A 98 2.15 -7.47 11.13
N THR A 99 0.83 -7.62 11.03
CA THR A 99 0.05 -7.00 9.95
C THR A 99 -1.10 -6.17 10.50
N MET A 100 -1.11 -4.89 10.15
CA MET A 100 -2.25 -4.00 10.35
C MET A 100 -3.08 -3.92 9.07
N PHE A 101 -4.39 -4.04 9.22
CA PHE A 101 -5.34 -3.73 8.15
C PHE A 101 -6.08 -2.45 8.50
N VAL A 102 -5.94 -1.45 7.64
CA VAL A 102 -6.78 -0.25 7.67
C VAL A 102 -7.85 -0.44 6.62
N HIS A 103 -9.13 -0.35 6.97
CA HIS A 103 -10.19 -0.50 5.99
C HIS A 103 -11.44 0.27 6.37
N MET A 104 -12.36 0.36 5.43
CA MET A 104 -13.62 1.06 5.60
C MET A 104 -14.77 0.05 5.58
N PRO A 105 -15.51 -0.16 6.69
CA PRO A 105 -16.57 -1.17 6.75
C PRO A 105 -17.69 -0.98 5.72
N LYS A 106 -17.89 0.24 5.22
CA LYS A 106 -18.86 0.52 4.15
C LYS A 106 -18.47 -0.12 2.81
N ASP A 107 -17.18 -0.37 2.58
CA ASP A 107 -16.73 -1.25 1.49
C ASP A 107 -16.83 -2.72 1.93
N VAL A 108 -18.06 -3.22 1.87
CA VAL A 108 -18.44 -4.56 2.39
C VAL A 108 -17.56 -5.67 1.81
N ARG A 109 -17.24 -5.61 0.51
CA ARG A 109 -16.44 -6.64 -0.15
C ARG A 109 -15.01 -6.68 0.39
N THR A 110 -14.39 -5.51 0.55
CA THR A 110 -13.04 -5.41 1.08
C THR A 110 -13.00 -5.72 2.57
N ALA A 111 -13.95 -5.21 3.35
CA ALA A 111 -14.07 -5.49 4.78
C ALA A 111 -14.18 -7.00 5.06
N GLN A 112 -15.03 -7.72 4.31
CA GLN A 112 -15.13 -9.18 4.41
C GLN A 112 -13.80 -9.88 4.12
N ARG A 113 -13.07 -9.45 3.08
CA ARG A 113 -11.76 -10.02 2.76
C ARG A 113 -10.73 -9.73 3.84
N VAL A 114 -10.73 -8.51 4.38
CA VAL A 114 -9.87 -8.11 5.50
C VAL A 114 -10.11 -9.02 6.70
N HIS A 115 -11.37 -9.20 7.13
CA HIS A 115 -11.71 -10.09 8.24
C HIS A 115 -11.27 -11.54 8.01
N LEU A 116 -11.45 -12.06 6.80
CA LEU A 116 -10.98 -13.41 6.45
C LEU A 116 -9.45 -13.52 6.52
N ASN A 117 -8.71 -12.53 6.01
CA ASN A 117 -7.25 -12.51 6.07
C ASN A 117 -6.75 -12.42 7.51
N MET A 118 -7.35 -11.53 8.31
CA MET A 118 -7.04 -11.39 9.73
C MET A 118 -7.25 -12.71 10.49
N ASN A 119 -8.36 -13.42 10.23
CA ASN A 119 -8.63 -14.70 10.88
C ASN A 119 -7.61 -15.77 10.51
N ILE A 120 -7.19 -15.84 9.24
CA ILE A 120 -6.14 -16.75 8.78
C ILE A 120 -4.81 -16.45 9.51
N LEU A 121 -4.40 -15.18 9.55
CA LEU A 121 -3.15 -14.76 10.19
C LEU A 121 -3.17 -14.98 11.71
N LYS A 122 -4.25 -14.59 12.39
CA LYS A 122 -4.44 -14.84 13.83
C LYS A 122 -4.41 -16.34 14.15
N GLY A 123 -5.02 -17.17 13.30
CA GLY A 123 -4.98 -18.63 13.43
C GLY A 123 -3.58 -19.24 13.29
N GLN A 124 -2.60 -18.46 12.85
CA GLN A 124 -1.17 -18.82 12.80
C GLN A 124 -0.33 -18.17 13.91
N GLY A 125 -0.94 -17.44 14.83
CA GLY A 125 -0.21 -16.71 15.88
C GLY A 125 0.45 -15.42 15.40
N VAL A 126 0.13 -14.94 14.19
CA VAL A 126 0.63 -13.64 13.69
C VAL A 126 -0.06 -12.51 14.44
N ALA A 127 0.71 -11.51 14.88
CA ALA A 127 0.17 -10.30 15.48
C ALA A 127 -0.61 -9.50 14.42
N VAL A 128 -1.89 -9.23 14.68
CA VAL A 128 -2.78 -8.57 13.71
C VAL A 128 -3.55 -7.44 14.39
N LYS A 129 -3.56 -6.26 13.73
CA LYS A 129 -4.32 -5.09 14.16
C LYS A 129 -5.33 -4.68 13.10
N GLU A 130 -6.48 -4.17 13.52
CA GLU A 130 -7.51 -3.60 12.65
C GLU A 130 -7.71 -2.12 12.99
N ALA A 131 -7.73 -1.28 11.98
CA ALA A 131 -8.23 0.08 12.06
C ALA A 131 -9.41 0.23 11.11
N ALA A 132 -10.62 0.23 11.67
CA ALA A 132 -11.86 0.41 10.93
C ALA A 132 -12.20 1.91 10.86
N VAL A 133 -12.18 2.47 9.65
CA VAL A 133 -12.50 3.87 9.39
C VAL A 133 -14.00 3.99 9.11
N LEU A 134 -14.69 4.66 10.02
CA LEU A 134 -16.13 4.89 9.91
C LEU A 134 -16.45 6.18 9.14
N PRO A 135 -17.64 6.26 8.51
CA PRO A 135 -18.12 7.52 7.96
C PRO A 135 -18.14 8.62 9.02
N ARG A 136 -17.87 9.85 8.60
CA ARG A 136 -17.82 11.02 9.48
C ARG A 136 -18.72 12.15 8.95
N PRO A 137 -19.22 13.03 9.83
CA PRO A 137 -20.05 14.13 9.40
C PRO A 137 -19.20 15.19 8.68
N LEU A 138 -19.78 15.79 7.65
CA LEU A 138 -19.30 17.05 7.10
C LEU A 138 -19.75 18.17 8.04
N THR A 139 -18.81 19.00 8.51
CA THR A 139 -19.11 20.20 9.30
C THR A 139 -18.86 21.46 8.47
N PRO A 140 -19.42 22.63 8.85
CA PRO A 140 -19.28 23.86 8.06
C PRO A 140 -17.84 24.26 7.74
N ASP A 141 -16.90 23.97 8.64
CA ASP A 141 -15.50 24.42 8.54
C ASP A 141 -14.56 23.27 8.11
N HIS A 142 -15.08 22.07 7.89
CA HIS A 142 -14.29 20.87 7.62
C HIS A 142 -13.43 20.99 6.36
N LEU A 143 -14.02 21.39 5.24
CA LEU A 143 -13.30 21.46 3.96
C LEU A 143 -12.24 22.57 3.96
N HIS A 144 -12.45 23.63 4.73
CA HIS A 144 -11.40 24.64 4.91
C HIS A 144 -10.18 24.06 5.64
N LEU A 145 -10.41 23.28 6.71
CA LEU A 145 -9.33 22.67 7.49
C LEU A 145 -8.60 21.56 6.73
N ALA A 146 -9.34 20.77 5.94
CA ALA A 146 -8.80 19.62 5.23
C ALA A 146 -8.19 19.98 3.87
N CYS A 147 -8.79 20.93 3.14
CA CYS A 147 -8.39 21.31 1.78
C CYS A 147 -7.65 22.66 1.72
N GLY A 148 -7.33 23.29 2.85
CA GLY A 148 -6.60 24.54 2.88
C GLY A 148 -5.20 24.41 2.23
N PRO A 149 -4.74 25.39 1.44
CA PRO A 149 -5.32 26.71 1.20
C PRO A 149 -6.34 26.79 0.04
N GLU A 150 -6.65 25.69 -0.66
CA GLU A 150 -7.47 25.71 -1.88
C GLU A 150 -8.95 26.00 -1.62
N VAL A 151 -9.44 25.72 -0.41
CA VAL A 151 -10.81 26.01 0.00
C VAL A 151 -10.79 27.04 1.12
N SER A 152 -11.36 28.22 0.85
CA SER A 152 -11.54 29.27 1.85
C SER A 152 -12.61 28.88 2.89
N LEU A 153 -12.59 29.53 4.04
CA LEU A 153 -13.62 29.33 5.06
C LEU A 153 -15.02 29.66 4.54
N GLU A 154 -15.13 30.72 3.73
CA GLU A 154 -16.39 31.12 3.09
C GLU A 154 -16.89 30.04 2.13
N GLN A 155 -16.01 29.48 1.30
CA GLN A 155 -16.34 28.38 0.39
C GLN A 155 -16.77 27.13 1.15
N SER A 156 -16.04 26.72 2.19
CA SER A 156 -16.38 25.54 3.00
C SER A 156 -17.80 25.66 3.58
N ARG A 157 -18.14 26.82 4.16
CA ARG A 157 -19.47 27.08 4.73
C ARG A 157 -20.57 27.12 3.67
N ALA A 158 -20.29 27.74 2.52
CA ALA A 158 -21.22 27.78 1.40
C ALA A 158 -21.49 26.38 0.82
N ILE A 159 -20.46 25.54 0.71
CA ILE A 159 -20.59 24.14 0.26
C ILE A 159 -21.44 23.34 1.25
N TYR A 160 -21.14 23.43 2.54
CA TYR A 160 -21.93 22.76 3.57
C TYR A 160 -23.40 23.18 3.51
N ALA A 161 -23.69 24.49 3.43
CA ALA A 161 -25.05 25.02 3.35
C ALA A 161 -25.78 24.54 2.08
N ALA A 162 -25.11 24.53 0.93
CA ALA A 162 -25.67 24.05 -0.34
C ALA A 162 -26.03 22.56 -0.27
N LEU A 163 -25.12 21.71 0.22
CA LEU A 163 -25.36 20.27 0.36
C LEU A 163 -26.46 19.97 1.39
N SER A 164 -26.48 20.70 2.51
CA SER A 164 -27.51 20.57 3.54
C SER A 164 -28.89 20.94 2.98
N SER A 165 -29.00 22.10 2.32
CA SER A 165 -30.27 22.59 1.74
C SER A 165 -30.79 21.66 0.63
N ALA A 166 -29.89 21.05 -0.14
CA ALA A 166 -30.24 20.07 -1.17
C ALA A 166 -30.48 18.65 -0.63
N SER A 167 -30.50 18.45 0.70
CA SER A 167 -30.72 17.14 1.34
C SER A 167 -29.67 16.07 1.01
N TYR A 168 -28.43 16.47 0.68
CA TYR A 168 -27.30 15.55 0.52
C TYR A 168 -26.72 15.11 1.87
N LEU A 169 -27.02 15.86 2.93
CA LEU A 169 -26.60 15.57 4.30
C LEU A 169 -27.80 15.10 5.17
N THR A 170 -27.52 14.30 6.19
CA THR A 170 -28.44 14.08 7.31
C THR A 170 -28.43 15.29 8.24
N GLN A 171 -29.30 15.29 9.25
CA GLN A 171 -29.33 16.35 10.27
C GLN A 171 -28.00 16.44 11.04
N GLU A 172 -27.31 15.31 11.19
CA GLU A 172 -26.01 15.19 11.84
C GLU A 172 -24.83 15.53 10.91
N GLY A 173 -25.10 15.90 9.65
CA GLY A 173 -24.06 16.22 8.67
C GLY A 173 -23.48 15.01 7.93
N MET A 174 -24.06 13.82 8.10
CA MET A 174 -23.58 12.62 7.39
C MET A 174 -23.98 12.67 5.93
N LEU A 175 -23.08 12.27 5.03
CA LEU A 175 -23.41 12.10 3.62
C LEU A 175 -24.48 11.00 3.46
N LYS A 176 -25.53 11.29 2.68
CA LYS A 176 -26.62 10.34 2.40
C LYS A 176 -26.35 9.47 1.17
N GLN A 177 -25.49 9.93 0.28
CA GLN A 177 -25.19 9.29 -0.99
C GLN A 177 -23.69 9.26 -1.24
N ASP A 178 -23.25 8.32 -2.08
CA ASP A 178 -21.86 8.20 -2.49
C ASP A 178 -21.44 9.44 -3.31
N PRO A 179 -20.42 10.22 -2.88
CA PRO A 179 -19.97 11.41 -3.61
C PRO A 179 -19.42 11.10 -5.01
N ARG A 180 -18.99 9.87 -5.29
CA ARG A 180 -18.55 9.45 -6.62
C ARG A 180 -19.71 9.19 -7.58
N GLN A 181 -20.91 8.94 -7.05
CA GLN A 181 -22.09 8.57 -7.83
C GLN A 181 -23.19 9.64 -7.84
N SER A 182 -23.09 10.64 -6.96
CA SER A 182 -24.11 11.67 -6.78
C SER A 182 -23.82 12.95 -7.56
N ALA A 183 -24.85 13.78 -7.74
CA ALA A 183 -24.78 15.02 -8.51
C ALA A 183 -24.42 16.26 -7.66
N TRP A 184 -23.68 16.08 -6.55
CA TRP A 184 -23.36 17.17 -5.60
C TRP A 184 -22.66 18.35 -6.28
N ARG A 185 -21.86 18.12 -7.32
CA ARG A 185 -21.21 19.17 -8.12
C ARG A 185 -22.23 20.12 -8.76
N LYS A 186 -23.35 19.57 -9.25
CA LYS A 186 -24.44 20.37 -9.82
C LYS A 186 -25.09 21.22 -8.72
N VAL A 187 -25.30 20.65 -7.54
CA VAL A 187 -25.84 21.39 -6.38
C VAL A 187 -24.98 22.61 -6.05
N LEU A 188 -23.65 22.47 -6.04
CA LEU A 188 -22.77 23.61 -5.75
C LEU A 188 -22.84 24.71 -6.82
N LYS A 189 -22.93 24.30 -8.09
CA LYS A 189 -23.08 25.23 -9.23
C LYS A 189 -24.42 25.96 -9.15
N ASP A 190 -25.51 25.24 -8.92
CA ASP A 190 -26.86 25.82 -8.80
C ASP A 190 -26.96 26.78 -7.61
N ALA A 191 -26.30 26.44 -6.49
CA ALA A 191 -26.24 27.27 -5.28
C ALA A 191 -25.28 28.47 -5.40
N LYS A 192 -24.54 28.60 -6.52
CA LYS A 192 -23.58 29.68 -6.78
C LYS A 192 -22.55 29.83 -5.65
N VAL A 193 -21.96 28.72 -5.22
CA VAL A 193 -20.85 28.73 -4.26
C VAL A 193 -19.76 29.72 -4.72
N PRO A 194 -19.14 30.51 -3.82
CA PRO A 194 -18.12 31.48 -4.20
C PRO A 194 -16.97 30.87 -5.02
N SER A 195 -16.60 31.51 -6.12
CA SER A 195 -15.54 31.07 -7.04
C SER A 195 -15.68 29.62 -7.54
N ILE A 196 -16.91 29.06 -7.59
CA ILE A 196 -17.13 27.65 -7.97
C ILE A 196 -16.57 27.29 -9.35
N THR A 197 -16.46 28.24 -10.27
CA THR A 197 -15.87 28.06 -11.61
C THR A 197 -14.34 27.94 -11.59
N GLU A 198 -13.70 28.43 -10.55
CA GLU A 198 -12.24 28.36 -10.35
C GLU A 198 -11.85 27.11 -9.54
N MET A 199 -12.80 26.51 -8.84
CA MET A 199 -12.58 25.30 -8.06
C MET A 199 -12.35 24.08 -8.94
N ARG A 200 -11.34 23.28 -8.60
CA ARG A 200 -11.14 21.94 -9.15
C ARG A 200 -12.15 21.01 -8.50
N LEU A 201 -13.15 20.58 -9.27
CA LEU A 201 -14.19 19.65 -8.80
C LEU A 201 -14.11 18.28 -9.47
N GLU A 202 -13.28 18.10 -10.49
CA GLU A 202 -13.16 16.83 -11.21
C GLU A 202 -12.65 15.70 -10.32
N ALA A 203 -13.03 14.46 -10.65
CA ALA A 203 -12.53 13.29 -9.94
C ALA A 203 -10.99 13.23 -10.02
N ASP A 204 -10.37 12.73 -8.96
CA ASP A 204 -8.91 12.53 -8.82
C ASP A 204 -8.04 13.81 -8.93
N ALA A 205 -8.67 14.99 -8.95
CA ALA A 205 -8.00 16.28 -8.96
C ALA A 205 -8.63 17.29 -7.99
N SER A 206 -9.73 16.92 -7.35
CA SER A 206 -10.51 17.81 -6.49
C SER A 206 -10.29 17.46 -5.02
N PRO A 207 -9.68 18.36 -4.22
CA PRO A 207 -9.52 18.12 -2.79
C PRO A 207 -10.88 18.01 -2.09
N VAL A 208 -11.90 18.74 -2.57
CA VAL A 208 -13.26 18.61 -2.05
C VAL A 208 -13.84 17.22 -2.35
N ALA A 209 -13.65 16.70 -3.58
CA ALA A 209 -14.17 15.36 -3.91
C ALA A 209 -13.48 14.27 -3.08
N GLU A 210 -12.16 14.36 -2.90
CA GLU A 210 -11.36 13.44 -2.08
C GLU A 210 -11.84 13.45 -0.62
N GLU A 211 -12.02 14.63 -0.03
CA GLU A 211 -12.50 14.73 1.36
C GLU A 211 -13.94 14.26 1.53
N LEU A 212 -14.83 14.54 0.57
CA LEU A 212 -16.19 13.98 0.61
C LEU A 212 -16.15 12.44 0.53
N ASN A 213 -15.30 11.86 -0.31
CA ASN A 213 -15.13 10.40 -0.38
C ASN A 213 -14.58 9.83 0.94
N LEU A 214 -13.64 10.53 1.57
CA LEU A 214 -13.08 10.15 2.87
C LEU A 214 -14.14 10.18 3.98
N LEU A 215 -14.98 11.22 4.01
CA LEU A 215 -16.11 11.33 4.94
C LEU A 215 -17.19 10.27 4.69
N TRP A 216 -17.42 9.90 3.42
CA TRP A 216 -18.27 8.79 3.05
C TRP A 216 -17.69 7.44 3.50
N ALA A 217 -16.37 7.36 3.64
CA ALA A 217 -15.62 6.19 4.08
C ALA A 217 -15.97 4.94 3.27
N ARG A 218 -15.78 5.00 1.94
CA ARG A 218 -15.90 3.84 1.05
C ARG A 218 -14.73 3.78 0.09
N HIS A 219 -13.79 2.87 0.36
CA HIS A 219 -12.62 2.59 -0.48
C HIS A 219 -11.84 3.86 -0.83
N GLU A 220 -11.23 4.51 0.17
CA GLU A 220 -10.45 5.73 -0.01
C GLU A 220 -9.15 5.69 0.80
N ILE A 221 -8.07 6.24 0.24
CA ILE A 221 -6.76 6.31 0.92
C ILE A 221 -6.90 7.21 2.15
N ILE A 222 -6.24 6.85 3.27
CA ILE A 222 -6.45 7.55 4.53
C ILE A 222 -5.14 7.83 5.28
N SER A 223 -4.88 9.12 5.51
CA SER A 223 -3.71 9.55 6.28
C SER A 223 -3.93 9.54 7.79
N THR A 224 -5.19 9.65 8.26
CA THR A 224 -5.47 9.85 9.69
C THR A 224 -5.10 8.66 10.59
N THR A 225 -4.88 7.47 10.02
CA THR A 225 -4.43 6.27 10.74
C THR A 225 -2.90 6.14 10.77
N MET A 226 -2.15 7.08 10.20
CA MET A 226 -0.70 6.95 10.03
C MET A 226 0.04 6.95 11.37
N SER A 227 -0.31 7.83 12.31
CA SER A 227 0.30 7.82 13.64
C SER A 227 0.06 6.49 14.35
N GLU A 228 -1.17 5.98 14.33
CA GLU A 228 -1.50 4.68 14.89
C GLU A 228 -0.74 3.52 14.20
N THR A 229 -0.51 3.64 12.90
CA THR A 229 0.26 2.66 12.11
C THR A 229 1.73 2.66 12.54
N MET A 230 2.33 3.83 12.73
CA MET A 230 3.71 3.97 13.19
C MET A 230 3.88 3.46 14.63
N ASP A 231 2.97 3.83 15.54
CA ASP A 231 2.97 3.33 16.92
C ASP A 231 2.89 1.79 16.94
N TRP A 232 2.07 1.20 16.05
CA TRP A 232 1.97 -0.24 15.93
C TRP A 232 3.26 -0.89 15.42
N PHE A 233 3.88 -0.32 14.39
CA PHE A 233 5.17 -0.77 13.87
C PHE A 233 6.27 -0.73 14.93
N GLU A 234 6.33 0.32 15.74
CA GLU A 234 7.31 0.44 16.83
C GLU A 234 7.07 -0.62 17.91
N SER A 235 5.82 -0.81 18.33
CA SER A 235 5.46 -1.78 19.38
C SER A 235 5.75 -3.24 18.99
N THR A 236 5.67 -3.56 17.68
CA THR A 236 5.86 -4.92 17.17
C THR A 236 7.29 -5.23 16.75
N SER A 237 8.08 -4.22 16.39
CA SER A 237 9.50 -4.38 16.04
C SER A 237 10.43 -4.37 17.26
N GLY A 238 10.02 -3.77 18.38
CA GLY A 238 10.80 -3.75 19.63
C GLY A 238 10.82 -5.07 20.39
N SER A 239 9.95 -6.03 20.05
CA SER A 239 9.79 -7.29 20.79
C SER A 239 10.73 -8.43 20.34
N SER A 240 11.58 -8.21 19.33
CA SER A 240 12.50 -9.24 18.78
C SER A 240 13.92 -9.24 19.38
N ASN A 241 14.17 -8.50 20.46
CA ASN A 241 15.48 -8.42 21.13
C ASN A 241 15.43 -8.69 22.66
N ALA A 242 14.42 -9.39 23.16
CA ALA A 242 14.34 -9.82 24.56
C ALA A 242 14.46 -11.34 24.70
#